data_AF-A0AAV0WNT9-F1
#
_entry.id   AF-A0AAV0WNT9-F1
#
_cell.length_a   1.000
_cell.length_b   1.000
_cell.length_c   1.000
_cell.angle_alpha   90.00
_cell.angle_beta   90.00
_cell.angle_gamma   90.00
#
_symmetry.space_group_name_H-M   'P 1'
#
loop_
_entity.id
_entity.type
_entity.pdbx_description
1 polymer ?
#
loop_
_entity_poly.entity_id
_entity_poly.type
_entity_poly.pdbx_seq_one_letter_code
_entity_poly.pdbx_strand_id
1 'polypeptide(L)'
;MSAREMMSFIHFFPIMVGDLIPDDDEVWKFFLTLLKLIDLLLSYNFTDGKIMDLKQLISQHNSMYIRLFNDTLKPKHHFLIHYPTIIQYSGPPRFYWCCKYEGKHRELKMYARITTSRKNITLTLAKKCQYKFAHILLQSSTQEIIIKEKHKIRSLNSDNICKILSLSSVDFCCYNQIEFMGTIYKKG
;
A
#
# COMPACT_ATOMS: atom_id res chain seq x y z
N MET A 1 -7.42 -18.16 -5.90
CA MET A 1 -6.51 -17.54 -4.93
C MET A 1 -6.69 -16.03 -4.95
N SER A 2 -6.89 -15.41 -3.79
CA SER A 2 -6.83 -13.94 -3.63
C SER A 2 -5.40 -13.43 -3.80
N ALA A 3 -5.22 -12.13 -4.02
CA ALA A 3 -3.88 -11.52 -4.15
C ALA A 3 -3.01 -11.77 -2.90
N ARG A 4 -3.62 -11.79 -1.70
CA ARG A 4 -2.91 -12.07 -0.46
C ARG A 4 -2.51 -13.56 -0.35
N GLU A 5 -3.41 -14.47 -0.72
CA GLU A 5 -3.10 -15.90 -0.78
C GLU A 5 -1.94 -16.18 -1.74
N MET A 6 -1.96 -15.57 -2.93
CA MET A 6 -0.88 -15.72 -3.92
C MET A 6 0.44 -15.18 -3.38
N MET A 7 0.43 -14.01 -2.73
CA MET A 7 1.62 -13.41 -2.16
C MET A 7 2.21 -14.26 -1.02
N SER A 8 1.36 -14.80 -0.15
CA SER A 8 1.79 -15.76 0.89
C SER A 8 2.35 -17.03 0.28
N PHE A 9 1.66 -17.61 -0.71
CA PHE A 9 2.13 -18.82 -1.38
C PHE A 9 3.51 -18.62 -2.00
N ILE A 10 3.68 -17.56 -2.80
CA ILE A 10 4.96 -17.24 -3.47
C ILE A 10 6.09 -17.09 -2.44
N HIS A 11 5.86 -16.37 -1.33
CA HIS A 11 6.87 -16.15 -0.29
C HIS A 11 7.29 -17.44 0.43
N PHE A 12 6.35 -18.36 0.69
CA PHE A 12 6.66 -19.64 1.35
C PHE A 12 7.05 -20.75 0.39
N PHE A 13 6.85 -20.59 -0.92
CA PHE A 13 7.15 -21.62 -1.91
C PHE A 13 8.60 -22.11 -1.88
N PRO A 14 9.63 -21.24 -1.78
CA PRO A 14 11.01 -21.69 -1.61
C PRO A 14 11.24 -22.58 -0.40
N ILE A 15 10.49 -22.35 0.69
CA ILE A 15 10.62 -23.13 1.93
C ILE A 15 9.93 -24.49 1.79
N MET A 16 8.85 -24.56 1.00
CA MET A 16 8.06 -25.78 0.83
C MET A 16 8.71 -26.81 -0.09
N VAL A 17 9.44 -26.38 -1.12
CA VAL A 17 9.99 -27.28 -2.15
C VAL A 17 11.45 -27.01 -2.51
N GLY A 18 12.09 -26.03 -1.88
CA GLY A 18 13.45 -25.62 -2.26
C GLY A 18 14.51 -26.68 -2.05
N ASP A 19 14.30 -27.61 -1.10
CA ASP A 19 15.15 -28.77 -0.85
C ASP A 19 15.05 -29.85 -1.94
N LEU A 20 13.98 -29.83 -2.73
CA LEU A 20 13.75 -30.77 -3.82
C LEU A 20 14.33 -30.29 -5.16
N ILE A 21 14.86 -29.06 -5.22
CA ILE A 21 15.28 -28.42 -6.46
C ILE A 21 16.81 -28.37 -6.53
N PRO A 22 17.43 -28.79 -7.66
CA PRO A 22 18.87 -28.72 -7.81
C PRO A 22 19.42 -27.29 -7.70
N ASP A 23 20.57 -27.13 -7.05
CA ASP A 23 21.21 -25.81 -6.85
C ASP A 23 21.53 -25.08 -8.17
N ASP A 24 21.79 -25.84 -9.24
CA ASP A 24 22.15 -25.31 -10.55
C ASP A 24 20.95 -25.02 -11.46
N ASP A 25 19.72 -25.15 -10.96
CA ASP A 25 18.54 -24.85 -11.76
C ASP A 25 18.39 -23.33 -12.02
N GLU A 26 18.59 -22.93 -13.28
CA GLU A 26 18.54 -21.52 -13.69
C GLU A 26 17.13 -20.92 -13.62
N VAL A 27 16.08 -21.73 -13.79
CA VAL A 27 14.68 -21.29 -13.67
C VAL A 27 14.34 -21.03 -12.20
N TRP A 28 14.88 -21.85 -11.29
CA TRP A 28 14.80 -21.62 -9.86
C TRP A 28 15.51 -20.33 -9.45
N LYS A 29 16.74 -20.10 -9.93
CA LYS A 29 17.45 -18.83 -9.73
C LYS A 29 16.66 -17.63 -10.26
N PHE A 30 15.99 -17.78 -11.41
CA PHE A 30 15.09 -16.75 -11.95
C PHE A 30 13.93 -16.46 -11.00
N PHE A 31 13.27 -17.49 -10.49
CA PHE A 31 12.18 -17.37 -9.51
C PHE A 31 12.65 -16.71 -8.20
N LEU A 32 13.80 -17.12 -7.64
CA LEU A 32 14.37 -16.50 -6.44
C LEU A 32 14.73 -15.03 -6.66
N THR A 33 15.16 -14.67 -7.87
CA THR A 33 15.43 -13.27 -8.24
C THR A 33 14.15 -12.44 -8.25
N LEU A 34 13.06 -12.99 -8.80
CA LEU A 34 11.73 -12.37 -8.74
C LEU A 34 11.26 -12.18 -7.30
N LEU A 35 11.47 -13.17 -6.44
CA LEU A 35 11.13 -13.08 -5.02
C LEU A 35 11.87 -11.94 -4.30
N LYS A 36 13.20 -11.86 -4.48
CA LYS A 36 14.02 -10.76 -3.93
C LYS A 36 13.52 -9.39 -4.40
N LEU A 37 13.15 -9.28 -5.69
CA LEU A 37 12.58 -8.07 -6.25
C LEU A 37 11.26 -7.70 -5.57
N ILE A 38 10.34 -8.66 -5.44
CA ILE A 38 9.04 -8.45 -4.78
C ILE A 38 9.23 -8.04 -3.32
N ASP A 39 10.07 -8.73 -2.55
CA ASP A 39 10.34 -8.41 -1.14
C ASP A 39 10.92 -6.99 -0.98
N LEU A 40 11.81 -6.59 -1.89
CA LEU A 40 12.35 -5.24 -1.91
C LEU A 40 11.24 -4.20 -2.18
N LEU A 41 10.39 -4.42 -3.19
CA LEU A 41 9.27 -3.54 -3.52
C LEU A 41 8.22 -3.40 -2.40
N LEU A 42 8.11 -4.43 -1.55
CA LEU A 42 7.18 -4.46 -0.42
C LEU A 42 7.76 -3.84 0.87
N SER A 43 9.01 -3.38 0.84
CA SER A 43 9.65 -2.71 1.96
C SER A 43 8.93 -1.41 2.33
N TYR A 44 8.90 -1.10 3.63
CA TYR A 44 8.30 0.14 4.14
C TYR A 44 9.16 1.37 3.92
N ASN A 45 10.47 1.22 3.70
CA ASN A 45 11.42 2.31 3.54
C ASN A 45 12.47 1.92 2.50
N PHE A 46 12.88 2.90 1.71
CA PHE A 46 13.94 2.78 0.71
C PHE A 46 15.08 3.73 1.04
N THR A 47 16.30 3.22 0.96
CA THR A 47 17.54 3.99 0.96
C THR A 47 18.10 4.02 -0.46
N ASP A 48 19.02 4.94 -0.77
CA ASP A 48 19.63 5.00 -2.10
C ASP A 48 20.32 3.70 -2.50
N GLY A 49 20.95 3.01 -1.54
CA GLY A 49 21.51 1.67 -1.74
C GLY A 49 20.45 0.66 -2.18
N LYS A 50 19.30 0.59 -1.49
CA LYS A 50 18.19 -0.29 -1.90
C LYS A 50 17.63 0.05 -3.28
N ILE A 51 17.64 1.32 -3.67
CA ILE A 51 17.19 1.75 -5.00
C ILE A 51 18.18 1.29 -6.07
N MET A 52 19.48 1.31 -5.78
CA MET A 52 20.51 0.76 -6.66
C MET A 52 20.39 -0.77 -6.78
N ASP A 53 20.20 -1.47 -5.66
CA ASP A 53 19.97 -2.92 -5.64
C ASP A 53 18.74 -3.29 -6.47
N LEU A 54 17.66 -2.49 -6.37
CA LEU A 54 16.45 -2.68 -7.17
C LEU A 54 16.74 -2.58 -8.67
N LYS A 55 17.52 -1.58 -9.10
CA LYS A 55 17.91 -1.42 -10.52
C LYS A 55 18.68 -2.65 -11.01
N GLN A 56 19.62 -3.14 -10.21
CA GLN A 56 20.41 -4.33 -10.55
C GLN A 56 19.53 -5.58 -10.65
N LEU A 57 18.65 -5.81 -9.67
CA LEU A 57 17.72 -6.94 -9.66
C LEU A 57 16.77 -6.90 -10.86
N ILE A 58 16.23 -5.73 -11.23
CA ILE A 58 15.36 -5.60 -12.42
C ILE A 58 16.14 -5.96 -13.69
N SER A 59 17.36 -5.44 -13.85
CA SER A 59 18.19 -5.74 -15.03
C SER A 59 18.51 -7.22 -15.11
N GLN A 60 18.92 -7.83 -14.00
CA GLN A 60 19.21 -9.26 -13.92
C GLN A 60 17.98 -10.10 -14.26
N HIS A 61 16.83 -9.82 -13.63
CA HIS A 61 15.59 -10.54 -13.88
C HIS A 61 15.15 -10.46 -15.35
N ASN A 62 15.18 -9.28 -15.95
CA ASN A 62 14.78 -9.10 -17.34
C ASN A 62 15.73 -9.81 -18.32
N SER A 63 17.05 -9.78 -18.06
CA SER A 63 18.02 -10.51 -18.86
C SER A 63 17.84 -12.03 -18.75
N MET A 64 17.57 -12.55 -17.53
CA MET A 64 17.28 -13.96 -17.32
C MET A 64 16.00 -14.39 -18.04
N TYR A 65 14.94 -13.56 -18.03
CA TYR A 65 13.69 -13.85 -18.72
C TYR A 65 13.91 -14.06 -20.23
N ILE A 66 14.61 -13.13 -20.88
CA ILE A 66 14.91 -13.21 -22.32
C ILE A 66 15.74 -14.47 -22.61
N ARG A 67 16.78 -14.72 -21.81
CA ARG A 67 17.69 -15.86 -22.01
C ARG A 67 17.01 -17.21 -21.80
N LEU A 68 16.20 -17.36 -20.75
CA LEU A 68 15.64 -18.65 -20.35
C LEU A 68 14.37 -19.02 -21.14
N PHE A 69 13.53 -18.04 -21.45
CA PHE A 69 12.24 -18.29 -22.10
C PHE A 69 12.25 -17.94 -23.59
N ASN A 70 13.34 -17.35 -24.10
CA ASN A 70 13.49 -16.90 -25.48
C ASN A 70 12.29 -16.07 -25.96
N ASP A 71 11.79 -15.21 -25.08
CA ASP A 71 10.60 -14.39 -25.30
C ASP A 71 10.90 -12.90 -25.07
N THR A 72 10.05 -12.06 -25.64
CA THR A 72 10.11 -10.60 -25.54
C THR A 72 9.58 -10.10 -24.20
N LEU A 73 10.22 -9.05 -23.69
CA LEU A 73 9.79 -8.40 -22.46
C LEU A 73 8.37 -7.84 -22.59
N LYS A 74 7.48 -8.35 -21.76
CA LYS A 74 6.10 -7.85 -21.65
C LYS A 74 6.05 -6.45 -21.01
N PRO A 75 4.95 -5.67 -21.20
CA PRO A 75 4.79 -4.34 -20.63
C PRO A 75 5.07 -4.25 -19.11
N LYS A 76 4.77 -5.31 -18.35
CA LYS A 76 5.08 -5.39 -16.91
C LYS A 76 6.58 -5.22 -16.62
N HIS A 77 7.45 -5.81 -17.43
CA HIS A 77 8.90 -5.67 -17.30
C HIS A 77 9.36 -4.25 -17.61
N HIS A 78 8.74 -3.59 -18.60
CA HIS A 78 9.01 -2.19 -18.90
C HIS A 78 8.60 -1.28 -17.73
N PHE A 79 7.41 -1.49 -17.16
CA PHE A 79 6.96 -0.71 -16.00
C PHE A 79 7.89 -0.85 -14.81
N LEU A 80 8.46 -2.04 -14.56
CA LEU A 80 9.42 -2.26 -13.49
C LEU A 80 10.65 -1.34 -13.59
N ILE A 81 11.14 -1.02 -14.79
CA ILE A 81 12.30 -0.15 -15.00
C ILE A 81 12.07 1.26 -14.40
N HIS A 82 10.82 1.70 -14.35
CA HIS A 82 10.46 3.02 -13.80
C HIS A 82 10.30 3.02 -12.28
N TYR A 83 10.20 1.86 -11.63
CA TYR A 83 9.99 1.79 -10.18
C TYR A 83 11.09 2.52 -9.37
N PRO A 84 12.40 2.35 -9.66
CA PRO A 84 13.44 3.09 -8.97
C PRO A 84 13.20 4.62 -8.97
N THR A 85 12.86 5.18 -10.14
CA THR A 85 12.58 6.61 -10.29
C THR A 85 11.30 7.02 -9.56
N ILE A 86 10.23 6.22 -9.67
CA ILE A 86 8.96 6.48 -8.97
C ILE A 86 9.19 6.47 -7.46
N ILE A 87 10.00 5.54 -6.94
CA ILE A 87 10.30 5.43 -5.52
C ILE A 87 11.09 6.64 -5.02
N GLN A 88 12.01 7.18 -5.82
CA GLN A 88 12.73 8.41 -5.46
C GLN A 88 11.79 9.60 -5.32
N TYR A 89 10.79 9.73 -6.18
CA TYR A 89 9.86 10.88 -6.14
C TYR A 89 8.68 10.70 -5.20
N SER A 90 8.12 9.48 -5.11
CA SER A 90 6.85 9.19 -4.43
C SER A 90 7.01 8.33 -3.18
N GLY A 91 8.23 7.86 -2.90
CA GLY A 91 8.52 6.96 -1.78
C GLY A 91 8.11 5.50 -2.03
N PRO A 92 8.01 4.69 -0.96
CA PRO A 92 7.83 3.25 -1.05
C PRO A 92 6.50 2.81 -1.72
N PRO A 93 6.50 1.82 -2.65
CA PRO A 93 5.30 1.41 -3.40
C PRO A 93 4.14 0.89 -2.56
N ARG A 94 4.49 0.36 -1.39
CA ARG A 94 3.53 -0.14 -0.41
C ARG A 94 2.51 0.89 0.06
N PHE A 95 2.80 2.18 -0.02
CA PHE A 95 1.87 3.21 0.45
C PHE A 95 0.80 3.57 -0.60
N TYR A 96 1.07 3.34 -1.89
CA TYR A 96 0.16 3.67 -2.99
C TYR A 96 -0.33 2.45 -3.80
N TRP A 97 0.01 1.23 -3.40
CA TRP A 97 -0.54 0.01 -4.00
C TRP A 97 -2.06 -0.15 -3.82
N CYS A 98 -2.70 -0.89 -4.73
CA CYS A 98 -4.17 -1.00 -4.75
C CYS A 98 -4.74 -2.15 -3.90
N CYS A 99 -3.91 -2.96 -3.25
CA CYS A 99 -4.37 -4.15 -2.50
C CYS A 99 -5.41 -3.82 -1.41
N LYS A 100 -5.26 -2.67 -0.74
CA LYS A 100 -6.23 -2.22 0.28
C LYS A 100 -7.59 -1.86 -0.32
N TYR A 101 -7.60 -1.19 -1.48
CA TYR A 101 -8.83 -0.84 -2.18
C TYR A 101 -9.57 -2.09 -2.68
N GLU A 102 -8.83 -3.08 -3.21
CA GLU A 102 -9.43 -4.37 -3.59
C GLU A 102 -10.01 -5.13 -2.40
N GLY A 103 -9.34 -5.07 -1.24
CA GLY A 103 -9.89 -5.58 0.02
C GLY A 103 -11.23 -4.91 0.37
N LYS A 104 -11.35 -3.60 0.20
CA LYS A 104 -12.59 -2.85 0.45
C LYS A 104 -13.72 -3.27 -0.50
N HIS A 105 -13.42 -3.60 -1.76
CA HIS A 105 -14.43 -4.08 -2.72
C HIS A 105 -15.15 -5.35 -2.26
N ARG A 106 -14.52 -6.21 -1.44
CA ARG A 106 -15.16 -7.44 -0.91
C ARG A 106 -16.44 -7.12 -0.13
N GLU A 107 -16.40 -6.08 0.71
CA GLU A 107 -17.54 -5.62 1.50
C GLU A 107 -18.69 -5.13 0.59
N LEU A 108 -18.37 -4.30 -0.41
CA LEU A 108 -19.35 -3.78 -1.36
C LEU A 108 -20.02 -4.89 -2.16
N LYS A 109 -19.23 -5.87 -2.64
CA LYS A 109 -19.74 -7.05 -3.34
C LYS A 109 -20.66 -7.88 -2.46
N MET A 110 -20.34 -8.04 -1.18
CA MET A 110 -21.21 -8.74 -0.21
C MET A 110 -22.56 -8.02 -0.08
N TYR A 111 -22.56 -6.70 0.11
CA TYR A 111 -23.79 -5.92 0.20
C TYR A 111 -24.62 -5.97 -1.09
N ALA A 112 -23.98 -5.93 -2.24
CA ALA A 112 -24.67 -6.00 -3.52
C ALA A 112 -25.38 -7.35 -3.73
N ARG A 113 -24.79 -8.45 -3.24
CA ARG A 113 -25.38 -9.79 -3.32
C ARG A 113 -26.59 -9.96 -2.40
N ILE A 114 -26.51 -9.45 -1.17
CA ILE A 114 -27.55 -9.62 -0.14
C ILE A 114 -28.75 -8.69 -0.37
N THR A 115 -28.50 -7.48 -0.87
CA THR A 115 -29.58 -6.54 -1.20
C THR A 115 -30.50 -7.20 -2.23
N THR A 116 -31.81 -7.17 -2.05
CA THR A 116 -32.78 -7.75 -2.99
C THR A 116 -33.21 -6.76 -4.08
N SER A 117 -33.29 -5.47 -3.74
CA SER A 117 -33.54 -4.40 -4.71
C SER A 117 -32.38 -4.27 -5.70
N ARG A 118 -32.69 -4.18 -7.00
CA ARG A 118 -31.74 -3.86 -8.09
C ARG A 118 -31.94 -2.44 -8.64
N LYS A 119 -32.90 -1.68 -8.10
CA LYS A 119 -33.13 -0.29 -8.48
C LYS A 119 -31.96 0.56 -7.94
N ASN A 120 -31.09 1.00 -8.84
CA ASN A 120 -29.94 1.85 -8.55
C ASN A 120 -29.02 1.30 -7.44
N ILE A 121 -28.27 0.25 -7.77
CA ILE A 121 -27.36 -0.44 -6.85
C ILE A 121 -26.26 0.47 -6.30
N THR A 122 -25.75 1.41 -7.11
CA THR A 122 -24.68 2.33 -6.70
C THR A 122 -25.15 3.26 -5.60
N LEU A 123 -26.36 3.82 -5.71
CA LEU A 123 -26.97 4.63 -4.65
C LEU A 123 -27.15 3.83 -3.36
N THR A 124 -27.60 2.58 -3.48
CA THR A 124 -27.82 1.71 -2.31
C THR A 124 -26.50 1.41 -1.58
N LEU A 125 -25.45 1.07 -2.32
CA LEU A 125 -24.12 0.84 -1.75
C LEU A 125 -23.54 2.13 -1.13
N ALA A 126 -23.72 3.28 -1.78
CA ALA A 126 -23.27 4.57 -1.27
C ALA A 126 -23.95 4.91 0.06
N LYS A 127 -25.28 4.78 0.16
CA LYS A 127 -26.03 4.97 1.42
C LYS A 127 -25.53 4.04 2.53
N LYS A 128 -25.27 2.77 2.20
CA LYS A 128 -24.76 1.80 3.19
C LYS A 128 -23.36 2.16 3.70
N CYS A 129 -22.48 2.64 2.83
CA CYS A 129 -21.18 3.19 3.24
C CYS A 129 -21.34 4.41 4.15
N GLN A 130 -22.25 5.33 3.82
CA GLN A 130 -22.52 6.53 4.63
C GLN A 130 -23.04 6.15 6.02
N TYR A 131 -24.01 5.22 6.12
CA TYR A 131 -24.52 4.76 7.42
C TYR A 131 -23.44 4.09 8.26
N LYS A 132 -22.59 3.25 7.65
CA LYS A 132 -21.46 2.64 8.37
C LYS A 132 -20.48 3.69 8.89
N PHE A 133 -20.19 4.72 8.09
CA PHE A 133 -19.31 5.82 8.49
C PHE A 133 -19.93 6.64 9.63
N ALA A 134 -21.20 7.01 9.52
CA ALA A 134 -21.93 7.74 10.57
C ALA A 134 -21.96 6.96 11.89
N HIS A 135 -22.19 5.64 11.84
CA HIS A 135 -22.12 4.79 13.02
C HIS A 135 -20.75 4.82 13.70
N ILE A 136 -19.66 4.76 12.92
CA ILE A 136 -18.28 4.85 13.46
C ILE A 136 -18.05 6.20 14.15
N LEU A 137 -18.57 7.30 13.59
CA LEU A 137 -18.45 8.64 14.20
C LEU A 137 -19.26 8.79 15.48
N LEU A 138 -20.45 8.20 15.54
CA LEU A 138 -21.32 8.26 16.72
C LEU A 138 -20.84 7.37 17.87
N GLN A 139 -20.06 6.34 17.56
CA GLN A 139 -19.45 5.47 18.55
C GLN A 139 -18.23 6.16 19.17
N SER A 140 -18.47 7.03 20.15
CA SER A 140 -17.49 7.86 20.87
C SER A 140 -16.44 7.08 21.67
N SER A 141 -16.58 5.75 21.77
CA SER A 141 -15.61 4.86 22.41
C SER A 141 -14.63 4.30 21.37
N THR A 142 -13.33 4.63 21.51
CA THR A 142 -12.10 3.93 21.02
C THR A 142 -11.12 4.73 20.16
N GLN A 143 -11.39 5.99 19.82
CA GLN A 143 -10.45 6.77 19.00
C GLN A 143 -9.67 7.79 19.84
N GLU A 144 -8.88 7.33 20.79
CA GLU A 144 -7.95 8.22 21.51
C GLU A 144 -6.87 8.71 20.54
N ILE A 145 -6.93 10.00 20.22
CA ILE A 145 -5.79 10.69 19.61
C ILE A 145 -4.80 10.91 20.75
N ILE A 146 -3.68 10.18 20.72
CA ILE A 146 -2.61 10.37 21.70
C ILE A 146 -1.79 11.57 21.23
N ILE A 147 -1.86 12.63 22.02
CA ILE A 147 -1.24 13.91 21.77
C ILE A 147 -0.14 14.13 22.81
N LYS A 148 1.02 14.62 22.40
CA LYS A 148 2.09 15.03 23.31
C LYS A 148 2.35 16.52 23.12
N GLU A 149 2.37 17.30 24.19
CA GLU A 149 2.54 18.76 24.13
C GLU A 149 3.84 19.19 23.43
N LYS A 150 4.92 18.38 23.56
CA LYS A 150 6.20 18.60 22.86
C LYS A 150 6.10 18.69 21.33
N HIS A 151 5.00 18.19 20.77
CA HIS A 151 4.74 18.16 19.33
C HIS A 151 3.83 19.29 18.88
N LYS A 152 3.36 20.17 19.79
CA LYS A 152 2.46 21.28 19.48
C LYS A 152 3.19 22.34 18.67
N ILE A 153 2.59 22.77 17.56
CA ILE A 153 3.15 23.77 16.64
C ILE A 153 2.06 24.80 16.30
N ARG A 154 2.46 26.02 15.94
CA ARG A 154 1.59 26.98 15.27
C ARG A 154 1.66 26.80 13.76
N SER A 155 0.54 26.52 13.12
CA SER A 155 0.47 26.42 11.66
C SER A 155 0.69 27.80 11.02
N LEU A 156 1.52 27.84 9.97
CA LEU A 156 1.72 29.02 9.11
C LEU A 156 0.44 29.43 8.38
N ASN A 157 -0.51 28.51 8.22
CA ASN A 157 -1.78 28.72 7.52
C ASN A 157 -2.97 28.83 8.48
N SER A 158 -2.73 29.08 9.76
CA SER A 158 -3.79 29.17 10.78
C SER A 158 -4.87 30.18 10.40
N ASP A 159 -4.51 31.36 9.91
CA ASP A 159 -5.48 32.38 9.49
C ASP A 159 -6.37 31.93 8.32
N ASN A 160 -5.81 31.17 7.36
CA ASN A 160 -6.59 30.62 6.25
C ASN A 160 -7.55 29.53 6.72
N ILE A 161 -7.11 28.68 7.67
CA ILE A 161 -7.94 27.64 8.26
C ILE A 161 -9.11 28.28 9.03
N CYS A 162 -8.83 29.28 9.87
CA CYS A 162 -9.84 30.03 10.61
C CYS A 162 -10.88 30.66 9.66
N LYS A 163 -10.43 31.30 8.56
CA LYS A 163 -11.32 31.92 7.57
C LYS A 163 -12.19 30.91 6.83
N ILE A 164 -11.62 29.81 6.34
CA ILE A 164 -12.35 28.82 5.52
C ILE A 164 -13.36 28.04 6.36
N LEU A 165 -12.98 27.67 7.58
CA LEU A 165 -13.81 26.83 8.45
C LEU A 165 -14.65 27.63 9.46
N SER A 166 -14.53 28.97 9.46
CA SER A 166 -15.17 29.84 10.46
C SER A 166 -14.86 29.43 11.91
N LEU A 167 -13.59 29.10 12.17
CA LEU A 167 -13.07 28.67 13.47
C LEU A 167 -12.19 29.76 14.09
N SER A 168 -12.07 29.76 15.42
CA SER A 168 -11.08 30.54 16.16
C SER A 168 -9.79 29.76 16.39
N SER A 169 -8.71 30.46 16.73
CA SER A 169 -7.42 29.84 17.07
C SER A 169 -7.42 29.02 18.36
N VAL A 170 -8.52 29.09 19.13
CA VAL A 170 -8.73 28.29 20.36
C VAL A 170 -9.43 26.97 20.03
N ASP A 171 -10.15 26.90 18.92
CA ASP A 171 -10.98 25.74 18.55
C ASP A 171 -10.17 24.58 17.96
N PHE A 172 -8.89 24.80 17.63
CA PHE A 172 -8.02 23.75 17.11
C PHE A 172 -6.56 23.89 17.59
N CYS A 173 -5.88 22.75 17.67
CA CYS A 173 -4.45 22.68 17.94
C CYS A 173 -3.74 21.98 16.79
N CYS A 174 -2.56 22.46 16.40
CA CYS A 174 -1.72 21.81 15.41
C CYS A 174 -0.55 21.08 16.08
N TYR A 175 -0.18 19.92 15.53
CA TYR A 175 0.92 19.10 16.01
C TYR A 175 1.79 18.63 14.85
N ASN A 176 3.12 18.55 15.02
CA ASN A 176 3.99 17.86 14.03
C ASN A 176 3.85 16.35 14.08
N GLN A 177 3.34 15.80 15.19
CA GLN A 177 3.18 14.38 15.37
C GLN A 177 1.94 14.09 16.22
N ILE A 178 1.09 13.21 15.72
CA ILE A 178 -0.06 12.65 16.45
C ILE A 178 -0.05 11.15 16.28
N GLU A 179 -0.49 10.43 17.31
CA GLU A 179 -0.75 9.01 17.21
C GLU A 179 -2.26 8.78 17.23
N PHE A 180 -2.75 8.10 16.20
CA PHE A 180 -4.15 7.80 16.03
C PHE A 180 -4.29 6.35 15.59
N MET A 181 -5.04 5.56 16.35
CA MET A 181 -5.25 4.13 16.04
C MET A 181 -3.93 3.35 15.87
N GLY A 182 -2.94 3.62 16.74
CA GLY A 182 -1.61 3.00 16.69
C GLY A 182 -0.76 3.41 15.47
N THR A 183 -1.24 4.35 14.65
CA THR A 183 -0.49 4.93 13.54
C THR A 183 0.05 6.28 13.94
N ILE A 184 1.37 6.44 13.85
CA ILE A 184 2.04 7.71 14.11
C ILE A 184 2.06 8.53 12.82
N TYR A 185 1.33 9.62 12.80
CA TYR A 185 1.37 10.62 11.74
C TYR A 185 2.42 11.65 12.11
N LYS A 186 3.41 11.88 11.23
CA LYS A 186 4.45 12.90 11.41
C LYS A 186 4.42 13.87 10.24
N LYS A 187 4.87 15.09 10.48
CA LYS A 187 5.21 16.05 9.42
C LYS A 187 6.27 15.41 8.52
N GLY A 188 5.96 15.29 7.23
CA GLY A 188 6.91 14.88 6.19
C GLY A 188 7.96 15.96 5.92
#